data_AF-J9GQ30-F1
#
_entry.id   AF-J9GQ30-F1
#
_cell.length_a   1.000
_cell.length_b   1.000
_cell.length_c   1.000
_cell.angle_alpha   90.00
_cell.angle_beta   90.00
_cell.angle_gamma   90.00
#
_symmetry.space_group_name_H-M   'P 1'
#
loop_
_entity.id
_entity.type
_entity.pdbx_description
1 polymer ?
#
loop_
_entity_poly.entity_id
_entity_poly.type
_entity_poly.pdbx_seq_one_letter_code
_entity_poly.pdbx_strand_id
1 'polypeptide(L)'
;MKDRIRQLIDFTQMSQQDFANAIGVSPASLSSIFTGRTNPTNNHVQAIHRAFPEVNINWLLFGEGDMLLSGADGATADAAPGGSTAALADGMATGIGADSA
;
A
#
# COMPACT_ATOMS: atom_id res chain seq x y z
N MET A 1 8.14 2.92 1.25
CA MET A 1 7.66 3.32 2.59
C MET A 1 6.88 4.62 2.55
N LYS A 2 7.40 5.68 1.90
CA LYS A 2 6.69 6.97 1.73
C LYS A 2 5.20 6.84 1.40
N ASP A 3 4.85 6.02 0.40
CA ASP A 3 3.46 5.91 -0.05
C ASP A 3 2.56 5.20 0.97
N ARG A 4 3.12 4.31 1.79
CA ARG A 4 2.41 3.66 2.89
C ARG A 4 2.17 4.62 4.06
N ILE A 5 3.11 5.53 4.33
CA ILE A 5 2.88 6.63 5.28
C ILE A 5 1.73 7.51 4.79
N ARG A 6 1.61 7.76 3.48
CA ARG A 6 0.45 8.49 2.93
C ARG A 6 -0.85 7.72 3.13
N GLN A 7 -0.88 6.44 2.78
CA GLN A 7 -2.06 5.59 2.99
C GLN A 7 -2.50 5.59 4.46
N LEU A 8 -1.55 5.59 5.40
CA LEU A 8 -1.86 5.67 6.83
C LEU A 8 -2.42 7.05 7.24
N ILE A 9 -1.90 8.15 6.67
CA ILE A 9 -2.47 9.48 6.88
C ILE A 9 -3.92 9.53 6.35
N ASP A 10 -4.14 8.99 5.16
CA ASP A 10 -5.48 8.93 4.55
C ASP A 10 -6.42 8.05 5.39
N PHE A 11 -5.95 6.93 5.92
CA PHE A 11 -6.74 6.06 6.79
C PHE A 11 -7.13 6.72 8.11
N THR A 12 -6.19 7.44 8.73
CA THR A 12 -6.44 8.14 10.01
C THR A 12 -7.28 9.41 9.84
N GLN A 13 -7.55 9.84 8.59
CA GLN A 13 -8.27 11.08 8.27
C GLN A 13 -7.64 12.33 8.92
N MET A 14 -6.35 12.27 9.20
CA MET A 14 -5.60 13.36 9.82
C MET A 14 -4.97 14.24 8.76
N SER A 15 -4.80 15.52 9.06
CA SER A 15 -3.92 16.35 8.23
C SER A 15 -2.47 15.87 8.38
N GLN A 16 -1.62 16.15 7.38
CA GLN A 16 -0.19 15.85 7.47
C GLN A 16 0.46 16.46 8.73
N GLN A 17 0.00 17.66 9.12
CA GLN A 17 0.52 18.37 10.29
C GLN A 17 0.10 17.67 11.58
N ASP A 18 -1.16 17.27 11.69
CA ASP A 18 -1.66 16.57 12.88
C ASP A 18 -1.04 15.17 13.00
N PHE A 19 -0.86 14.46 11.89
CA PHE A 19 -0.17 13.18 11.88
C PHE A 19 1.28 13.32 12.34
N ALA A 20 2.00 14.33 11.84
CA ALA A 20 3.37 14.60 12.28
C ALA A 20 3.44 14.86 13.80
N ASN A 21 2.52 15.67 14.31
CA ASN A 21 2.41 15.97 15.73
C ASN A 21 2.09 14.72 16.55
N ALA A 22 1.19 13.86 16.07
CA ALA A 22 0.78 12.62 16.75
C ALA A 22 1.94 11.63 16.90
N ILE A 23 2.78 11.48 15.86
CA ILE A 23 3.96 10.61 15.93
C ILE A 23 5.18 11.33 16.54
N GLY A 24 5.06 12.59 16.95
CA GLY A 24 6.15 13.35 17.56
C GLY A 24 7.30 13.71 16.60
N VAL A 25 7.03 13.83 15.30
CA VAL A 25 8.00 14.33 14.31
C VAL A 25 7.62 15.72 13.85
N SER A 26 8.59 16.52 13.41
CA SER A 26 8.27 17.83 12.87
C SER A 26 7.53 17.72 11.53
N PRO A 27 6.52 18.56 11.26
CA PRO A 27 5.84 18.61 9.96
C PRO A 27 6.82 18.83 8.79
N ALA A 28 7.90 19.58 9.04
CA ALA A 28 8.98 19.80 8.08
C ALA A 28 9.72 18.49 7.74
N SER A 29 10.05 17.65 8.73
CA SER A 29 10.68 16.35 8.51
C SER A 29 9.78 15.45 7.66
N LEU A 30 8.49 15.39 8.00
CA LEU A 30 7.51 14.59 7.26
C LEU A 30 7.34 15.09 5.81
N SER A 31 7.31 16.41 5.60
CA SER A 31 7.26 17.02 4.26
C SER A 31 8.52 16.74 3.43
N SER A 32 9.70 16.77 4.05
CA SER A 32 10.97 16.42 3.41
C SER A 32 10.98 14.97 2.90
N ILE A 33 10.35 14.06 3.63
CA ILE A 33 10.15 12.67 3.19
C ILE A 33 9.22 12.60 1.96
N PHE A 34 8.11 13.34 1.96
CA PHE A 34 7.16 13.30 0.84
C PHE A 34 7.69 13.94 -0.44
N THR A 35 8.52 14.96 -0.31
CA THR A 35 9.19 15.64 -1.43
C THR A 35 10.44 14.89 -1.92
N GLY A 36 10.85 13.81 -1.25
CA GLY A 36 11.98 12.98 -1.66
C GLY A 36 13.35 13.57 -1.35
N ARG A 37 13.43 14.61 -0.50
CA ARG A 37 14.71 15.17 -0.04
C ARG A 37 15.38 14.27 1.00
N THR A 38 14.59 13.53 1.78
CA THR A 38 15.09 12.64 2.82
C THR A 38 14.37 11.30 2.80
N ASN A 39 15.08 10.24 3.16
CA ASN A 39 14.48 8.92 3.36
C ASN A 39 13.92 8.78 4.78
N PRO A 40 12.77 8.12 4.95
CA PRO A 40 12.30 7.76 6.28
C PRO A 40 13.29 6.82 6.96
N THR A 41 13.53 7.03 8.24
CA THR A 41 14.50 6.31 9.07
C THR A 41 13.82 5.40 10.07
N ASN A 42 14.57 4.51 10.73
CA ASN A 42 14.05 3.64 11.78
C ASN A 42 13.34 4.41 12.91
N ASN A 43 13.80 5.63 13.22
CA ASN A 43 13.13 6.48 14.23
C ASN A 43 11.70 6.84 13.82
N HIS A 44 11.45 7.07 12.53
CA HIS A 44 10.10 7.35 12.01
C HIS A 44 9.20 6.11 12.15
N VAL A 45 9.75 4.92 11.90
CA VAL A 45 9.02 3.66 12.03
C VAL A 45 8.64 3.41 13.50
N GLN A 46 9.58 3.60 14.43
CA GLN A 46 9.28 3.49 15.86
C GLN A 46 8.26 4.52 16.33
N ALA A 47 8.37 5.76 15.87
CA ALA A 47 7.41 6.82 16.17
C ALA A 47 5.99 6.45 15.73
N ILE A 48 5.84 5.94 14.49
CA ILE A 48 4.55 5.48 13.97
C ILE A 48 4.03 4.30 14.79
N HIS A 49 4.85 3.28 15.06
CA HIS A 49 4.41 2.11 15.82
C HIS A 49 3.99 2.45 17.26
N ARG A 50 4.63 3.45 17.88
CA ARG A 50 4.25 3.92 19.23
C ARG A 50 2.93 4.69 19.23
N ALA A 51 2.65 5.46 18.17
CA ALA A 51 1.42 6.23 18.05
C ALA A 51 0.24 5.37 17.58
N PHE A 52 0.50 4.38 16.72
CA PHE A 52 -0.48 3.50 16.10
C PHE A 52 -0.03 2.04 16.26
N PRO A 53 -0.20 1.45 17.45
CA PRO A 53 0.21 0.07 17.73
C PRO A 53 -0.57 -0.96 16.90
N GLU A 54 -1.75 -0.61 16.39
CA GLU A 54 -2.55 -1.42 15.47
C GLU A 54 -1.94 -1.53 14.05
N VAL A 55 -0.97 -0.69 13.70
CA VAL A 55 -0.35 -0.70 12.36
C VAL A 55 0.70 -1.81 12.28
N ASN A 56 0.63 -2.59 11.21
CA ASN A 56 1.59 -3.64 10.91
C ASN A 56 2.92 -3.06 10.43
N ILE A 57 3.98 -3.33 11.20
CA ILE A 57 5.34 -2.88 10.89
C ILE A 57 5.87 -3.52 9.60
N ASN A 58 5.54 -4.80 9.32
CA ASN A 58 6.01 -5.47 8.10
C ASN A 58 5.39 -4.85 6.85
N TRP A 59 4.11 -4.47 6.92
CA TRP A 59 3.47 -3.70 5.86
C TRP A 59 4.15 -2.33 5.69
N LEU A 60 4.40 -1.62 6.79
CA LEU A 60 5.01 -0.29 6.74
C LEU A 60 6.45 -0.30 6.18
N LEU A 61 7.24 -1.32 6.50
CA LEU A 61 8.64 -1.48 6.08
C LEU A 61 8.77 -2.12 4.70
N PHE A 62 8.15 -3.28 4.50
CA PHE A 62 8.34 -4.12 3.32
C PHE A 62 7.15 -4.09 2.36
N GLY A 63 5.96 -3.75 2.86
CA GLY A 63 4.73 -3.77 2.06
C GLY A 63 4.08 -5.15 2.03
N GLU A 64 4.41 -5.97 3.02
CA GLU A 64 3.94 -7.35 3.14
C GLU A 64 2.84 -7.45 4.20
N GLY A 65 1.78 -8.19 3.87
CA GLY A 65 0.61 -8.34 4.72
C GLY A 65 -0.33 -7.13 4.68
N ASP A 66 -1.25 -7.08 5.64
CA ASP A 66 -2.24 -6.00 5.74
C ASP A 66 -1.71 -4.79 6.52
N MET A 67 -2.31 -3.63 6.28
CA MET A 67 -1.96 -2.39 6.97
C MET A 67 -2.13 -2.47 8.48
N LEU A 68 -3.19 -3.14 8.93
CA LEU A 68 -3.51 -3.32 10.33
C LEU A 68 -3.19 -4.75 10.76
N LEU A 69 -2.71 -4.90 11.99
CA LEU A 69 -2.58 -6.21 12.63
C LEU A 69 -3.99 -6.74 12.87
N SER A 70 -4.33 -7.90 12.30
CA SER A 70 -5.62 -8.58 12.49
C SER A 70 -5.83 -8.91 13.98
N GLY A 71 -6.41 -7.96 14.69
CA GLY A 71 -6.72 -7.98 16.12
C GLY A 71 -7.57 -6.80 16.56
N ALA A 72 -8.01 -5.94 15.63
CA ALA A 72 -9.21 -5.12 15.78
C ALA A 72 -10.37 -5.94 15.19
N ASP A 73 -10.91 -6.86 15.99
CA ASP A 73 -11.95 -7.80 15.58
C ASP A 73 -13.17 -7.09 14.97
N GLY A 74 -13.50 -7.45 13.72
CA GLY A 74 -14.86 -7.31 13.18
C GLY A 74 -15.15 -6.16 12.23
N ALA A 75 -14.59 -6.18 11.02
CA ALA A 75 -15.27 -5.60 9.86
C ALA A 75 -14.85 -6.34 8.58
N THR A 76 -15.61 -7.39 8.30
CA THR A 76 -15.93 -7.96 6.97
C THR A 76 -14.91 -7.77 5.87
N ALA A 77 -14.33 -8.90 5.47
CA ALA A 77 -13.89 -9.15 4.10
C ALA A 77 -14.83 -8.49 3.08
N ASP A 78 -14.33 -7.49 2.38
CA ASP A 78 -14.82 -7.20 1.03
C ASP A 78 -13.64 -7.21 0.08
N ALA A 79 -13.89 -7.87 -1.03
CA ALA A 79 -12.90 -8.43 -1.92
C ALA A 79 -12.26 -7.36 -2.81
N ALA A 80 -10.96 -7.49 -3.05
CA ALA A 80 -10.40 -7.10 -4.33
C ALA A 80 -10.10 -8.40 -5.12
N PRO A 81 -11.01 -8.86 -6.00
CA PRO A 81 -10.68 -9.86 -7.00
C PRO A 81 -9.95 -9.14 -8.13
N GLY A 82 -8.78 -9.62 -8.54
CA GLY A 82 -8.09 -8.98 -9.66
C GLY A 82 -6.72 -9.51 -10.02
N GLY A 83 -6.44 -10.79 -9.75
CA GLY A 83 -5.34 -11.48 -10.43
C GLY A 83 -5.71 -11.63 -11.90
N SER A 84 -5.24 -10.71 -12.75
CA SER A 84 -5.31 -10.85 -14.21
C SER A 84 -4.48 -12.05 -14.65
N THR A 85 -5.12 -13.22 -14.70
CA THR A 85 -4.64 -14.40 -15.42
C THR A 85 -5.31 -14.41 -16.78
N ALA A 86 -4.72 -13.69 -17.75
CA ALA A 86 -5.04 -13.91 -19.15
C ALA A 86 -4.12 -15.03 -19.67
N ALA A 87 -4.54 -16.27 -19.39
CA ALA A 87 -4.01 -17.46 -20.02
C ALA A 87 -4.42 -17.48 -21.51
N LEU A 88 -3.42 -17.40 -22.38
CA LEU A 88 -3.12 -18.39 -23.42
C LEU A 88 -4.36 -19.15 -23.96
N ALA A 89 -4.90 -18.69 -25.09
CA ALA A 89 -5.80 -19.49 -25.93
C ALA A 89 -5.09 -19.89 -27.22
N ASP A 90 -4.86 -21.19 -27.31
CA ASP A 90 -4.36 -21.99 -28.42
C ASP A 90 -5.37 -22.06 -29.58
N GLY A 91 -4.90 -22.36 -30.80
CA GLY A 91 -5.77 -22.95 -31.83
C GLY A 91 -5.91 -22.20 -33.16
N MET A 92 -4.82 -22.02 -33.92
CA MET A 92 -4.92 -21.67 -35.35
C MET A 92 -4.99 -22.96 -36.19
N ALA A 93 -6.21 -23.48 -36.38
CA ALA A 93 -6.49 -24.53 -37.36
C ALA A 93 -7.92 -24.41 -37.90
N THR A 94 -8.07 -23.81 -39.08
CA THR A 94 -9.15 -24.17 -40.00
C THR A 94 -8.66 -23.92 -41.42
N GLY A 95 -8.38 -24.99 -42.15
CA GLY A 95 -8.37 -24.95 -43.61
C GLY A 95 -9.82 -24.97 -44.13
N ILE A 96 -10.01 -24.43 -45.33
CA ILE A 96 -10.94 -24.84 -46.40
C ILE A 96 -11.23 -23.63 -47.32
N GLY A 97 -11.10 -23.84 -48.64
CA GLY A 97 -11.67 -22.99 -49.70
C GLY A 97 -10.62 -22.28 -50.55
N ALA A 98 -10.12 -22.89 -51.62
CA ALA A 98 -10.70 -22.88 -52.97
C ALA A 98 -10.38 -21.57 -53.73
N ASP A 99 -9.47 -21.66 -54.70
CA ASP A 99 -9.63 -20.95 -55.97
C ASP A 99 -9.09 -21.83 -57.10
N SER A 100 -9.98 -22.10 -58.05
CA SER A 100 -9.73 -22.79 -59.30
C SER A 100 -10.25 -21.87 -60.38
N ALA A 101 -9.36 -21.28 -61.17
CA ALA A 101 -9.48 -20.97 -62.61
C ALA A 101 -8.29 -20.16 -63.08
#